data_AF-A0A2U1CZI0-F1
#
_entry.id   AF-A0A2U1CZI0-F1
#
_cell.length_a   1.000
_cell.length_b   1.000
_cell.length_c   1.000
_cell.angle_alpha   90.00
_cell.angle_beta   90.00
_cell.angle_gamma   90.00
#
_symmetry.space_group_name_H-M   'P 1'
#
loop_
_entity.id
_entity.type
_entity.pdbx_description
1 polymer ?
#
loop_
_entity_poly.entity_id
_entity_poly.type
_entity_poly.pdbx_seq_one_letter_code
_entity_poly.pdbx_strand_id
1 'polypeptide(L)'
;MARNIKAILDKNEIYIYGEIGELDVSAKRFIDTLKTLDLSQTVHVRINSPGGDVAHALGMFNALQELDDVVSHIDGLAASAASVVAMAGKTVMADNAILMIHRPWSMAAGNADDMRKAGDVLDKFQPQLTKAYTQKTGLPDDEVNAMLAEETWFTAEEALAKGFIDEVSESLEIAASVDLSVFNSVPEHISTTTQKNAANRQEIENMLALFKDHESLKGVTANSLIQAGMTTPEAARQHLLAEIGKNHSPIWSGAIPMDENTQLKNFMNEAADAILMRHNVPVKAPTNGARELAGLPLAGLAEKHLNLHGISTNMMSKRQVFDRAFGLGMQSTSDFASLLGNAAGKSLRQAYEEEYGSHEVWTGDVEVPDFKDQSLVQLSEAPDLDPIKEGAEYKHGYFSDDGMTFRIEKFGKLFSLTYEAMINDDLNAFTRLPQAFGKSAKRKEADLVYQVLTGNPKLNDNKALFHADHGNISSGGWSGLTVAPLADARTLMRKQKGVNSKAPINVVPRFLIVPASRETEAEQLLASTVDPSKSNDTVNPNFVRSLHLVVDSRLDEVSESVCYLAASPTQVDTITRAYLADTPRPYYEQREGWEVDGMHVKARLEFAAVPIDYRGLVRIDFA
;
A
#
# COMPACT_ATOMS: atom_id res chain seq x y z
N MET A 1 -33.69 16.16 21.20
CA MET A 1 -34.57 16.97 20.33
C MET A 1 -33.75 17.39 19.12
N ALA A 2 -34.03 16.85 17.95
CA ALA A 2 -33.34 17.25 16.72
C ALA A 2 -33.74 18.69 16.36
N ARG A 3 -32.77 19.61 16.34
CA ARG A 3 -32.98 20.96 15.80
C ARG A 3 -33.21 20.83 14.29
N ASN A 4 -34.37 21.29 13.84
CA ASN A 4 -34.77 21.32 12.43
C ASN A 4 -33.70 22.03 11.58
N ILE A 5 -33.26 21.41 10.49
CA ILE A 5 -32.38 22.00 9.46
C ILE A 5 -32.95 23.32 8.90
N LYS A 6 -34.28 23.50 8.99
CA LYS A 6 -34.96 24.74 8.62
C LYS A 6 -34.58 25.96 9.49
N ALA A 7 -34.02 25.76 10.68
CA ALA A 7 -33.57 26.84 11.57
C ALA A 7 -32.12 27.30 11.31
N ILE A 8 -31.36 26.60 10.45
CA ILE A 8 -29.98 26.98 10.08
C ILE A 8 -29.98 27.94 8.88
N LEU A 9 -31.04 27.95 8.06
CA LEU A 9 -31.17 28.79 6.86
C LEU A 9 -31.77 30.19 7.11
N ASP A 10 -31.99 30.58 8.36
CA ASP A 10 -32.67 31.84 8.74
C ASP A 10 -31.72 32.95 9.23
N LYS A 11 -30.40 32.82 9.03
CA LYS A 11 -29.42 33.82 9.49
C LYS A 11 -28.60 34.38 8.34
N ASN A 12 -28.33 35.68 8.43
CA ASN A 12 -27.51 36.48 7.52
C ASN A 12 -26.04 36.06 7.62
N GLU A 13 -25.76 34.81 7.24
CA GLU A 13 -24.51 34.08 7.50
C GLU A 13 -23.69 33.83 6.22
N ILE A 14 -22.37 33.89 6.37
CA ILE A 14 -21.40 33.50 5.35
C ILE A 14 -20.32 32.61 5.96
N TYR A 15 -19.80 31.65 5.20
CA TYR A 15 -18.92 30.60 5.70
C TYR A 15 -17.52 30.68 5.07
N ILE A 16 -16.49 30.59 5.91
CA ILE A 16 -15.07 30.43 5.53
C ILE A 16 -14.59 29.09 6.08
N TYR A 17 -14.94 28.02 5.36
CA TYR A 17 -14.63 26.64 5.74
C TYR A 17 -13.70 26.03 4.69
N GLY A 18 -12.55 25.53 5.11
CA GLY A 18 -11.49 25.07 4.20
C GLY A 18 -10.43 26.15 3.94
N GLU A 19 -9.58 25.93 2.93
CA GLU A 19 -8.44 26.79 2.65
C GLU A 19 -8.87 28.13 2.01
N ILE A 20 -8.23 29.23 2.40
CA ILE A 20 -8.41 30.54 1.75
C ILE A 20 -7.55 30.58 0.48
N GLY A 21 -8.20 30.60 -0.68
CA GLY A 21 -7.51 30.54 -1.97
C GLY A 21 -8.47 30.21 -3.11
N GLU A 22 -7.94 29.93 -4.29
CA GLU A 22 -8.76 29.75 -5.50
C GLU A 22 -9.60 28.46 -5.52
N LEU A 23 -9.21 27.43 -4.76
CA LEU A 23 -9.85 26.12 -4.80
C LEU A 23 -11.10 26.02 -3.90
N ASP A 24 -10.97 26.41 -2.64
CA ASP A 24 -12.03 26.28 -1.63
C ASP A 24 -12.81 27.60 -1.47
N VAL A 25 -12.20 28.58 -0.78
CA VAL A 25 -12.82 29.87 -0.46
C VAL A 25 -11.97 31.03 -1.01
N SER A 26 -12.30 31.51 -2.20
CA SER A 26 -11.64 32.68 -2.79
C SER A 26 -12.33 33.99 -2.36
N ALA A 27 -11.55 35.06 -2.24
CA ALA A 27 -12.06 36.41 -1.93
C ALA A 27 -13.17 36.84 -2.90
N LYS A 28 -13.04 36.50 -4.19
CA LYS A 28 -14.09 36.79 -5.17
C LYS A 28 -15.40 36.09 -4.81
N ARG A 29 -15.36 34.77 -4.56
CA ARG A 29 -16.53 33.99 -4.20
C ARG A 29 -17.16 34.48 -2.89
N PHE A 30 -16.31 34.78 -1.90
CA PHE A 30 -16.74 35.35 -0.62
C PHE A 30 -17.47 36.70 -0.81
N ILE A 31 -16.88 37.63 -1.56
CA ILE A 31 -17.48 38.94 -1.83
C ILE A 31 -18.77 38.80 -2.64
N ASP A 32 -18.82 37.88 -3.61
CA ASP A 32 -20.03 37.64 -4.39
C ASP A 32 -21.15 37.10 -3.52
N THR A 33 -20.86 36.21 -2.56
CA THR A 33 -21.84 35.77 -1.54
C THR A 33 -22.21 36.89 -0.58
N LEU A 34 -21.26 37.70 -0.13
CA LEU A 34 -21.50 38.83 0.76
C LEU A 34 -22.51 39.84 0.15
N LYS A 35 -22.45 40.06 -1.16
CA LYS A 35 -23.40 40.91 -1.90
C LYS A 35 -24.83 40.36 -1.94
N THR A 36 -25.02 39.07 -1.68
CA THR A 36 -26.36 38.44 -1.63
C THR A 36 -27.02 38.53 -0.26
N LEU A 37 -26.27 38.94 0.77
CA LEU A 37 -26.75 39.07 2.13
C LEU A 37 -27.49 40.40 2.37
N ASP A 38 -28.35 40.42 3.39
CA ASP A 38 -29.04 41.63 3.83
C ASP A 38 -28.08 42.44 4.72
N LEU A 39 -27.35 43.38 4.11
CA LEU A 39 -26.37 44.22 4.82
C LEU A 39 -27.00 45.21 5.81
N SER A 40 -28.33 45.27 5.92
CA SER A 40 -29.02 46.01 6.99
C SER A 40 -29.12 45.25 8.31
N GLN A 41 -28.82 43.95 8.29
CA GLN A 41 -28.77 43.08 9.46
C GLN A 41 -27.32 42.70 9.77
N THR A 42 -27.07 42.29 11.01
CA THR A 42 -25.78 41.74 11.43
C THR A 42 -25.32 40.63 10.48
N VAL A 43 -24.12 40.76 9.92
CA VAL A 43 -23.52 39.73 9.08
C VAL A 43 -22.71 38.78 9.96
N HIS A 44 -23.05 37.50 9.91
CA HIS A 44 -22.41 36.46 10.71
C HIS A 44 -21.39 35.67 9.86
N VAL A 45 -20.10 35.81 10.15
CA VAL A 45 -19.04 35.10 9.43
C VAL A 45 -18.63 33.86 10.22
N ARG A 46 -18.94 32.66 9.72
CA ARG A 46 -18.60 31.38 10.37
C ARG A 46 -17.26 30.87 9.84
N ILE A 47 -16.29 30.63 10.72
CA ILE A 47 -14.89 30.36 10.35
C ILE A 47 -14.45 29.00 10.91
N ASN A 48 -13.99 28.14 10.00
CA ASN A 48 -13.24 26.93 10.32
C ASN A 48 -12.20 26.66 9.21
N SER A 49 -11.05 27.33 9.32
CA SER A 49 -10.07 27.43 8.23
C SER A 49 -8.62 27.38 8.73
N PRO A 50 -7.73 26.65 8.01
CA PRO A 50 -6.29 26.71 8.24
C PRO A 50 -5.66 28.04 7.76
N GLY A 51 -6.43 28.94 7.14
CA GLY A 51 -5.89 30.08 6.42
C GLY A 51 -5.55 29.71 4.97
N GLY A 52 -4.55 30.39 4.41
CA GLY A 52 -4.16 30.22 3.01
C GLY A 52 -3.53 31.50 2.46
N ASP A 53 -3.91 31.90 1.24
CA ASP A 53 -3.35 33.05 0.54
C ASP A 53 -3.67 34.39 1.25
N VAL A 54 -2.60 35.12 1.59
CA VAL A 54 -2.69 36.37 2.35
C VAL A 54 -3.41 37.47 1.57
N ALA A 55 -3.26 37.54 0.24
CA ALA A 55 -3.92 38.57 -0.55
C ALA A 55 -5.44 38.36 -0.59
N HIS A 56 -5.89 37.11 -0.72
CA HIS A 56 -7.30 36.76 -0.62
C HIS A 56 -7.87 37.08 0.77
N ALA A 57 -7.16 36.69 1.83
CA ALA A 57 -7.59 36.97 3.21
C ALA A 57 -7.70 38.48 3.49
N LEU A 58 -6.71 39.28 3.07
CA LEU A 58 -6.76 40.74 3.20
C LEU A 58 -7.92 41.34 2.39
N GLY A 59 -8.21 40.80 1.21
CA GLY A 59 -9.38 41.19 0.42
C GLY A 59 -10.70 40.95 1.15
N MET A 60 -10.86 39.79 1.78
CA MET A 60 -12.04 39.46 2.61
C MET A 60 -12.12 40.35 3.84
N PHE A 61 -11.01 40.52 4.57
CA PHE A 61 -10.92 41.36 5.75
C PHE A 61 -11.34 42.81 5.44
N ASN A 62 -10.80 43.39 4.37
CA ASN A 62 -11.14 44.76 3.96
C ASN A 62 -12.61 44.89 3.57
N ALA A 63 -13.18 43.91 2.86
CA ALA A 63 -14.60 43.92 2.50
C ALA A 63 -15.51 43.86 3.73
N LEU A 64 -15.11 43.13 4.77
CA LEU A 64 -15.84 43.07 6.04
C LEU A 64 -15.71 44.36 6.87
N GLN A 65 -14.55 45.02 6.82
CA GLN A 65 -14.31 46.30 7.50
C GLN A 65 -15.16 47.46 6.94
N GLU A 66 -15.70 47.32 5.73
CA GLU A 66 -16.63 48.30 5.14
C GLU A 66 -18.07 48.16 5.69
N LEU A 67 -18.36 47.13 6.48
CA LEU A 67 -19.68 46.87 7.04
C LEU A 67 -19.79 47.38 8.48
N ASP A 68 -20.98 47.85 8.85
CA ASP A 68 -21.22 48.43 10.19
C ASP A 68 -21.35 47.38 11.30
N ASP A 69 -21.90 46.19 10.99
CA ASP A 69 -22.23 45.16 11.99
C ASP A 69 -21.86 43.75 11.51
N VAL A 70 -20.66 43.30 11.92
CA VAL A 70 -20.10 42.00 11.58
C VAL A 70 -19.74 41.24 12.85
N VAL A 71 -20.19 39.98 12.94
CA VAL A 71 -19.79 39.04 13.99
C VAL A 71 -19.15 37.81 13.36
N SER A 72 -17.86 37.65 13.57
CA SER A 72 -17.10 36.45 13.23
C SER A 72 -17.23 35.40 14.33
N HIS A 73 -17.50 34.16 13.95
CA HIS A 73 -17.61 33.00 14.84
C HIS A 73 -16.52 32.00 14.46
N ILE A 74 -15.58 31.76 15.36
CA ILE A 74 -14.57 30.72 15.21
C ILE A 74 -15.15 29.42 15.75
N ASP A 75 -15.55 28.54 14.83
CA ASP A 75 -16.31 27.33 15.14
C ASP A 75 -15.43 26.12 15.44
N GLY A 76 -14.17 26.15 15.01
CA GLY A 76 -13.21 25.07 15.26
C GLY A 76 -11.77 25.55 15.12
N LEU A 77 -11.42 26.14 13.98
CA LEU A 77 -10.08 26.68 13.74
C LEU A 77 -10.11 28.02 13.01
N ALA A 78 -9.31 28.97 13.48
CA ALA A 78 -8.91 30.13 12.70
C ALA A 78 -7.38 30.27 12.76
N ALA A 79 -6.69 29.65 11.81
CA ALA A 79 -5.24 29.64 11.75
C ALA A 79 -4.70 30.52 10.63
N SER A 80 -3.47 31.03 10.78
CA SER A 80 -2.77 31.77 9.74
C SER A 80 -3.63 32.94 9.21
N ALA A 81 -3.72 33.14 7.90
CA ALA A 81 -4.48 34.24 7.29
C ALA A 81 -5.98 34.27 7.67
N ALA A 82 -6.59 33.14 8.07
CA ALA A 82 -7.99 33.12 8.54
C ALA A 82 -8.17 33.82 9.89
N SER A 83 -7.15 33.80 10.76
CA SER A 83 -7.18 34.54 12.03
C SER A 83 -7.30 36.05 11.81
N VAL A 84 -6.70 36.59 10.74
CA VAL A 84 -6.86 38.00 10.37
C VAL A 84 -8.31 38.30 9.97
N VAL A 85 -8.89 37.47 9.11
CA VAL A 85 -10.29 37.65 8.67
C VAL A 85 -11.26 37.55 9.86
N ALA A 86 -11.00 36.65 10.81
CA ALA A 86 -11.80 36.52 12.02
C ALA A 86 -11.87 37.81 12.86
N MET A 87 -10.86 38.65 12.77
CA MET A 87 -10.74 39.90 13.53
C MET A 87 -11.32 41.11 12.80
N ALA A 88 -12.04 40.91 11.69
CA ALA A 88 -12.64 42.01 10.93
C ALA A 88 -13.78 42.74 11.67
N GLY A 89 -14.35 42.14 12.71
CA GLY A 89 -15.45 42.70 13.49
C GLY A 89 -15.45 42.18 14.93
N LYS A 90 -16.63 42.00 15.51
CA LYS A 90 -16.77 41.27 16.78
C LYS A 90 -16.40 39.81 16.56
N THR A 91 -15.56 39.22 17.39
CA THR A 91 -15.06 37.85 17.25
C THR A 91 -15.52 37.02 18.45
N VAL A 92 -16.31 36.00 18.17
CA VAL A 92 -16.79 35.00 19.12
C VAL A 92 -16.09 33.69 18.81
N MET A 93 -15.57 32.99 19.81
CA MET A 93 -14.86 31.72 19.62
C MET A 93 -15.49 30.64 20.48
N ALA A 94 -15.76 29.48 19.90
CA ALA A 94 -16.22 28.34 20.69
C ALA A 94 -15.12 27.92 21.69
N ASP A 95 -15.50 27.52 22.90
CA ASP A 95 -14.58 27.12 23.97
C ASP A 95 -13.55 26.04 23.56
N ASN A 96 -13.93 25.16 22.64
CA ASN A 96 -13.14 24.06 22.11
C ASN A 96 -12.41 24.40 20.79
N ALA A 97 -12.55 25.63 20.29
CA ALA A 97 -11.88 26.10 19.09
C ALA A 97 -10.44 26.54 19.38
N ILE A 98 -9.66 26.66 18.32
CA ILE A 98 -8.25 27.08 18.36
C ILE A 98 -8.01 28.25 17.41
N LEU A 99 -7.21 29.22 17.85
CA LEU A 99 -6.71 30.33 17.05
C LEU A 99 -5.20 30.17 16.90
N MET A 100 -4.64 30.43 15.71
CA MET A 100 -3.19 30.40 15.50
C MET A 100 -2.74 31.59 14.65
N ILE A 101 -1.62 32.20 15.07
CA ILE A 101 -0.94 33.26 14.32
C ILE A 101 0.53 32.91 14.08
N HIS A 102 1.04 33.25 12.91
CA HIS A 102 2.45 33.07 12.55
C HIS A 102 2.87 34.04 11.45
N ARG A 103 4.17 34.12 11.16
CA ARG A 103 4.69 34.96 10.07
C ARG A 103 4.16 34.49 8.70
N PRO A 104 3.97 35.41 7.74
CA PRO A 104 3.82 35.05 6.34
C PRO A 104 4.96 34.14 5.92
N TRP A 105 4.61 33.04 5.27
CA TRP A 105 5.56 32.13 4.69
C TRP A 105 5.22 31.92 3.21
N SER A 106 6.22 31.52 2.44
CA SER A 106 6.06 31.14 1.04
C SER A 106 7.18 30.20 0.63
N MET A 107 6.95 29.43 -0.43
CA MET A 107 7.96 28.59 -1.05
C MET A 107 8.46 29.28 -2.33
N ALA A 108 9.77 29.46 -2.45
CA ALA A 108 10.41 30.05 -3.62
C ALA A 108 11.55 29.15 -4.12
N ALA A 109 11.70 29.07 -5.44
CA ALA A 109 12.83 28.41 -6.10
C ALA A 109 13.43 29.34 -7.17
N GLY A 110 14.75 29.45 -7.21
CA GLY A 110 15.44 30.39 -8.10
C GLY A 110 16.87 30.68 -7.65
N ASN A 111 17.49 31.70 -8.22
CA ASN A 111 18.83 32.13 -7.82
C ASN A 111 18.79 32.99 -6.54
N ALA A 112 19.96 33.44 -6.07
CA ALA A 112 20.06 34.24 -4.85
C ALA A 112 19.25 35.54 -4.88
N ASP A 113 19.09 36.18 -6.05
CA ASP A 113 18.30 37.40 -6.18
C ASP A 113 16.79 37.11 -6.14
N ASP A 114 16.37 35.96 -6.66
CA ASP A 114 14.98 35.51 -6.57
C ASP A 114 14.60 35.19 -5.12
N MET A 115 15.52 34.58 -4.34
CA MET A 115 15.29 34.30 -2.92
C MET A 115 15.20 35.58 -2.09
N ARG A 116 16.05 36.58 -2.37
CA ARG A 116 15.95 37.90 -1.71
C ARG A 116 14.64 38.60 -2.03
N LYS A 117 14.22 38.60 -3.31
CA LYS A 117 12.93 39.18 -3.71
C LYS A 117 11.75 38.50 -3.02
N ALA A 118 11.79 37.18 -2.86
CA ALA A 118 10.75 36.45 -2.13
C ALA A 118 10.68 36.91 -0.66
N GLY A 119 11.84 37.06 0.00
CA GLY A 119 11.93 37.65 1.34
C GLY A 119 11.35 39.06 1.42
N ASP A 120 11.75 39.94 0.49
CA ASP A 120 11.26 41.33 0.42
C ASP A 120 9.72 41.41 0.24
N VAL A 121 9.10 40.39 -0.37
CA VAL A 121 7.64 40.31 -0.51
C VAL A 121 6.99 39.91 0.82
N LEU A 122 7.53 38.92 1.53
CA LEU A 122 7.04 38.52 2.85
C LEU A 122 7.14 39.66 3.87
N ASP A 123 8.26 40.39 3.85
CA ASP A 123 8.48 41.57 4.69
C ASP A 123 7.47 42.70 4.43
N LYS A 124 6.84 42.74 3.25
CA LYS A 124 5.75 43.70 2.96
C LYS A 124 4.41 43.27 3.51
N PHE A 125 4.16 41.96 3.62
CA PHE A 125 2.91 41.44 4.17
C PHE A 125 2.91 41.43 5.69
N GLN A 126 4.05 41.17 6.33
CA GLN A 126 4.18 41.09 7.80
C GLN A 126 3.59 42.32 8.52
N PRO A 127 3.88 43.58 8.13
CA PRO A 127 3.29 44.75 8.79
C PRO A 127 1.76 44.85 8.61
N GLN A 128 1.21 44.37 7.49
CA GLN A 128 -0.23 44.42 7.24
C GLN A 128 -0.99 43.47 8.16
N LEU A 129 -0.45 42.25 8.37
CA LEU A 129 -1.03 41.31 9.33
C LEU A 129 -0.88 41.83 10.76
N THR A 130 0.32 42.32 11.11
CA THR A 130 0.61 42.88 12.44
C THR A 130 -0.35 44.02 12.78
N LYS A 131 -0.67 44.88 11.81
CA LYS A 131 -1.64 45.97 11.99
C LYS A 131 -3.04 45.46 12.35
N ALA A 132 -3.53 44.40 11.70
CA ALA A 132 -4.84 43.83 12.02
C ALA A 132 -4.88 43.27 13.46
N TYR A 133 -3.83 42.56 13.88
CA TYR A 133 -3.74 42.02 15.23
C TYR A 133 -3.61 43.10 16.31
N THR A 134 -2.75 44.10 16.10
CA THR A 134 -2.55 45.20 17.05
C THR A 134 -3.80 46.06 17.17
N GLN A 135 -4.53 46.29 16.07
CA GLN A 135 -5.83 46.97 16.09
C GLN A 135 -6.87 46.21 16.90
N LYS A 136 -6.89 44.88 16.82
CA LYS A 136 -7.85 44.04 17.56
C LYS A 136 -7.49 43.91 19.04
N THR A 137 -6.23 43.60 19.33
CA THR A 137 -5.75 43.23 20.67
C THR A 137 -5.36 44.43 21.54
N GLY A 138 -4.94 45.53 20.93
CA GLY A 138 -4.30 46.65 21.62
C GLY A 138 -2.88 46.37 22.12
N LEU A 139 -2.31 45.21 21.79
CA LEU A 139 -0.92 44.85 22.13
C LEU A 139 0.08 45.66 21.28
N PRO A 140 1.29 45.93 21.80
CA PRO A 140 2.33 46.63 21.03
C PRO A 140 2.85 45.76 19.88
N ASP A 141 3.27 46.40 18.78
CA ASP A 141 3.81 45.75 17.58
C ASP A 141 4.89 44.70 17.90
N ASP A 142 5.80 44.99 18.82
CA ASP A 142 6.90 44.10 19.19
C ASP A 142 6.39 42.79 19.81
N GLU A 143 5.34 42.84 20.63
CA GLU A 143 4.76 41.65 21.27
C GLU A 143 4.01 40.79 20.24
N VAL A 144 3.23 41.42 19.36
CA VAL A 144 2.56 40.72 18.26
C VAL A 144 3.58 40.08 17.32
N ASN A 145 4.65 40.79 16.96
CA ASN A 145 5.71 40.25 16.10
C ASN A 145 6.47 39.09 16.73
N ALA A 146 6.65 39.08 18.06
CA ALA A 146 7.23 37.95 18.77
C ALA A 146 6.31 36.72 18.69
N MET A 147 5.01 36.88 18.96
CA MET A 147 4.04 35.78 18.85
C MET A 147 3.93 35.24 17.42
N LEU A 148 4.01 36.11 16.40
CA LEU A 148 4.05 35.68 14.99
C LEU A 148 5.31 34.88 14.68
N ALA A 149 6.46 35.24 15.26
CA ALA A 149 7.72 34.53 15.05
C ALA A 149 7.73 33.12 15.67
N GLU A 150 7.03 32.94 16.79
CA GLU A 150 6.96 31.69 17.53
C GLU A 150 5.90 30.70 17.01
N GLU A 151 5.10 31.08 16.00
CA GLU A 151 3.94 30.30 15.54
C GLU A 151 3.02 29.98 16.73
N THR A 152 2.36 31.01 17.27
CA THR A 152 1.63 30.91 18.54
C THR A 152 0.21 30.38 18.34
N TRP A 153 -0.14 29.40 19.16
CA TRP A 153 -1.47 28.79 19.23
C TRP A 153 -2.18 29.25 20.52
N PHE A 154 -3.48 29.56 20.42
CA PHE A 154 -4.30 30.01 21.54
C PHE A 154 -5.56 29.16 21.66
N THR A 155 -5.85 28.72 22.88
CA THR A 155 -7.20 28.32 23.30
C THR A 155 -8.13 29.54 23.31
N ALA A 156 -9.45 29.31 23.38
CA ALA A 156 -10.43 30.39 23.46
C ALA A 156 -10.19 31.32 24.67
N GLU A 157 -9.82 30.75 25.83
CA GLU A 157 -9.50 31.53 27.03
C GLU A 157 -8.23 32.37 26.87
N GLU A 158 -7.17 31.82 26.29
CA GLU A 158 -5.92 32.54 26.04
C GLU A 158 -6.10 33.64 24.99
N ALA A 159 -6.86 33.35 23.93
CA ALA A 159 -7.19 34.32 22.88
C ALA A 159 -8.01 35.48 23.46
N LEU A 160 -8.97 35.21 24.36
CA LEU A 160 -9.75 36.24 25.05
C LEU A 160 -8.84 37.08 25.96
N ALA A 161 -7.98 36.43 26.76
CA ALA A 161 -7.08 37.10 27.68
C ALA A 161 -6.09 38.05 26.97
N LYS A 162 -5.68 37.71 25.74
CA LYS A 162 -4.80 38.52 24.90
C LYS A 162 -5.54 39.46 23.94
N GLY A 163 -6.87 39.50 23.98
CA GLY A 163 -7.70 40.41 23.18
C GLY A 163 -7.84 40.04 21.70
N PHE A 164 -7.47 38.83 21.30
CA PHE A 164 -7.65 38.35 19.93
C PHE A 164 -9.13 38.05 19.60
N ILE A 165 -9.95 37.81 20.63
CA ILE A 165 -11.39 37.61 20.53
C ILE A 165 -12.11 38.45 21.59
N ASP A 166 -13.43 38.64 21.43
CA ASP A 166 -14.24 39.42 22.37
C ASP A 166 -15.10 38.55 23.31
N GLU A 167 -15.42 37.32 22.90
CA GLU A 167 -16.36 36.45 23.63
C GLU A 167 -16.06 34.97 23.39
N VAL A 168 -16.19 34.16 24.44
CA VAL A 168 -16.17 32.69 24.35
C VAL A 168 -17.61 32.18 24.39
N SER A 169 -17.99 31.35 23.41
CA SER A 169 -19.30 30.70 23.35
C SER A 169 -19.22 29.22 23.76
N GLU A 170 -20.34 28.64 24.18
CA GLU A 170 -20.42 27.20 24.50
C GLU A 170 -20.03 26.34 23.29
N SER A 171 -19.37 25.20 23.56
CA SER A 171 -18.97 24.22 22.54
C SER A 171 -20.09 23.97 21.54
N LEU A 172 -19.82 24.29 20.28
CA LEU A 172 -20.59 23.74 19.17
C LEU A 172 -19.92 22.42 18.77
N GLU A 173 -20.66 21.31 18.75
CA GLU A 173 -20.20 20.07 18.11
C GLU A 173 -20.14 20.28 16.59
N ILE A 174 -19.13 20.99 16.10
CA ILE A 174 -18.87 21.16 14.67
C ILE A 174 -17.57 20.43 14.34
N ALA A 175 -17.70 19.24 13.73
CA ALA A 175 -16.56 18.44 13.30
C ALA A 175 -16.22 18.69 11.83
N ALA A 176 -15.61 19.84 11.50
CA ALA A 176 -14.86 19.94 10.25
C ALA A 176 -13.38 19.67 10.53
N SER A 177 -12.79 18.72 9.79
CA SER A 177 -11.37 18.40 9.92
C SER A 177 -10.53 19.32 9.05
N VAL A 178 -9.57 19.99 9.68
CA VAL A 178 -8.62 20.87 9.01
C VAL A 178 -7.28 20.16 8.84
N ASP A 179 -6.61 20.34 7.70
CA ASP A 179 -5.24 19.85 7.52
C ASP A 179 -4.25 20.77 8.24
N LEU A 180 -3.59 20.24 9.27
CA LEU A 180 -2.62 20.95 10.09
C LEU A 180 -1.17 20.59 9.72
N SER A 181 -0.94 19.70 8.75
CA SER A 181 0.40 19.26 8.34
C SER A 181 1.26 20.36 7.72
N VAL A 182 0.63 21.48 7.36
CA VAL A 182 1.27 22.68 6.81
C VAL A 182 1.95 23.57 7.86
N PHE A 183 1.82 23.24 9.15
CA PHE A 183 2.37 24.02 10.27
C PHE A 183 3.49 23.27 11.00
N ASN A 184 4.49 23.99 11.50
CA ASN A 184 5.70 23.38 12.05
C ASN A 184 5.62 23.09 13.55
N SER A 185 4.76 23.79 14.29
CA SER A 185 4.74 23.79 15.77
C SER A 185 3.35 23.48 16.34
N VAL A 186 2.60 22.58 15.71
CA VAL A 186 1.26 22.18 16.18
C VAL A 186 1.36 21.46 17.54
N PRO A 187 0.70 21.93 18.61
CA PRO A 187 0.66 21.24 19.90
C PRO A 187 0.07 19.82 19.82
N GLU A 188 0.67 18.84 20.53
CA GLU A 188 0.31 17.41 20.45
C GLU A 188 -1.19 17.12 20.67
N HIS A 189 -1.82 17.82 21.62
CA HIS A 189 -3.24 17.61 21.95
C HIS A 189 -4.20 18.07 20.84
N ILE A 190 -3.78 19.02 20.00
CA ILE A 190 -4.52 19.53 18.84
C ILE A 190 -4.35 18.56 17.65
N SER A 191 -3.14 18.03 17.48
CA SER A 191 -2.83 17.02 16.45
C SER A 191 -3.67 15.75 16.60
N THR A 192 -3.78 15.18 17.81
CA THR A 192 -4.52 13.92 18.03
C THR A 192 -6.02 14.01 17.75
N THR A 193 -6.64 15.15 18.09
CA THR A 193 -8.07 15.37 17.88
C THR A 193 -8.37 15.63 16.39
N THR A 194 -7.47 16.35 15.72
CA THR A 194 -7.63 16.71 14.30
C THR A 194 -7.33 15.54 13.36
N GLN A 195 -6.30 14.73 13.65
CA GLN A 195 -6.00 13.51 12.88
C GLN A 195 -7.16 12.51 12.89
N LYS A 196 -7.85 12.38 14.03
CA LYS A 196 -9.03 11.51 14.15
C LYS A 196 -10.21 12.03 13.32
N ASN A 197 -10.41 13.35 13.28
CA ASN A 197 -11.45 13.97 12.45
C ASN A 197 -11.09 13.95 10.95
N ALA A 198 -9.81 14.11 10.59
CA ALA A 198 -9.32 14.02 9.21
C ALA A 198 -9.44 12.61 8.63
N ALA A 199 -9.13 11.58 9.43
CA ALA A 199 -9.37 10.19 9.07
C ALA A 199 -10.86 9.91 8.81
N ASN A 200 -11.74 10.40 9.70
CA ASN A 200 -13.20 10.26 9.53
C ASN A 200 -13.72 11.01 8.29
N ARG A 201 -13.18 12.20 7.98
CA ARG A 201 -13.54 12.95 6.77
C ARG A 201 -13.08 12.23 5.51
N GLN A 202 -11.86 11.73 5.47
CA GLN A 202 -11.36 10.98 4.32
C GLN A 202 -12.23 9.75 4.06
N GLU A 203 -12.69 9.06 5.11
CA GLU A 203 -13.65 7.97 4.96
C GLU A 203 -15.01 8.43 4.43
N ILE A 204 -15.53 9.57 4.89
CA ILE A 204 -16.79 10.15 4.38
C ILE A 204 -16.67 10.61 2.92
N GLU A 205 -15.54 11.19 2.53
CA GLU A 205 -15.25 11.58 1.14
C GLU A 205 -15.09 10.35 0.24
N ASN A 206 -14.39 9.31 0.71
CA ASN A 206 -14.30 8.03 0.02
C ASN A 206 -15.69 7.39 -0.15
N MET A 207 -16.57 7.50 0.84
CA MET A 207 -17.96 7.03 0.73
C MET A 207 -18.79 7.87 -0.26
N LEU A 208 -18.69 9.20 -0.22
CA LEU A 208 -19.39 10.09 -1.15
C LEU A 208 -18.91 9.88 -2.59
N ALA A 209 -17.62 9.56 -2.80
CA ALA A 209 -17.07 9.22 -4.10
C ALA A 209 -17.76 7.99 -4.73
N LEU A 210 -18.24 7.04 -3.92
CA LEU A 210 -19.03 5.89 -4.39
C LEU A 210 -20.42 6.29 -4.91
N PHE A 211 -20.93 7.48 -4.54
CA PHE A 211 -22.27 7.95 -4.89
C PHE A 211 -22.27 9.23 -5.75
N LYS A 212 -21.11 9.62 -6.30
CA LYS A 212 -20.91 10.86 -7.08
C LYS A 212 -21.92 11.06 -8.22
N ASP A 213 -22.38 9.98 -8.83
CA ASP A 213 -23.29 10.01 -9.98
C ASP A 213 -24.78 9.95 -9.60
N HIS A 214 -25.13 9.86 -8.30
CA HIS A 214 -26.51 9.75 -7.86
C HIS A 214 -27.21 11.12 -7.83
N GLU A 215 -28.31 11.24 -8.57
CA GLU A 215 -28.98 12.52 -8.85
C GLU A 215 -29.51 13.22 -7.57
N SER A 216 -29.95 12.45 -6.57
CA SER A 216 -30.41 13.00 -5.28
C SER A 216 -29.29 13.47 -4.34
N LEU A 217 -28.02 13.20 -4.68
CA LEU A 217 -26.84 13.57 -3.89
C LEU A 217 -25.94 14.59 -4.61
N LYS A 218 -26.36 15.10 -5.78
CA LYS A 218 -25.65 16.17 -6.49
C LYS A 218 -25.55 17.41 -5.59
N GLY A 219 -24.31 17.80 -5.28
CA GLY A 219 -24.00 18.96 -4.42
C GLY A 219 -23.85 18.62 -2.93
N VAL A 220 -24.11 17.37 -2.53
CA VAL A 220 -23.81 16.88 -1.17
C VAL A 220 -22.31 16.62 -1.07
N THR A 221 -21.62 17.48 -0.34
CA THR A 221 -20.18 17.36 -0.02
C THR A 221 -20.01 16.83 1.39
N ALA A 222 -18.81 16.34 1.72
CA ALA A 222 -18.48 15.97 3.11
C ALA A 222 -18.77 17.15 4.06
N ASN A 223 -18.49 18.37 3.61
CA ASN A 223 -18.80 19.61 4.33
C ASN A 223 -20.30 19.76 4.62
N SER A 224 -21.19 19.43 3.67
CA SER A 224 -22.63 19.53 3.88
C SER A 224 -23.20 18.50 4.87
N LEU A 225 -22.63 17.29 4.93
CA LEU A 225 -23.04 16.25 5.90
C LEU A 225 -22.50 16.56 7.30
N ILE A 226 -21.28 17.07 7.35
CA ILE A 226 -20.65 17.57 8.57
C ILE A 226 -21.45 18.74 9.15
N GLN A 227 -21.88 19.69 8.30
CA GLN A 227 -22.77 20.80 8.69
C GLN A 227 -24.13 20.31 9.23
N ALA A 228 -24.60 19.14 8.80
CA ALA A 228 -25.81 18.50 9.30
C ALA A 228 -25.61 17.72 10.61
N GLY A 229 -24.42 17.74 11.21
CA GLY A 229 -24.10 17.07 12.48
C GLY A 229 -23.71 15.60 12.35
N MET A 230 -23.41 15.11 11.13
CA MET A 230 -22.99 13.72 10.89
C MET A 230 -21.46 13.62 10.90
N THR A 231 -20.92 13.58 12.10
CA THR A 231 -19.46 13.67 12.36
C THR A 231 -18.75 12.31 12.34
N THR A 232 -19.51 11.21 12.24
CA THR A 232 -18.98 9.84 12.15
C THR A 232 -19.33 9.20 10.80
N PRO A 233 -18.45 8.33 10.26
CA PRO A 233 -18.71 7.61 9.01
C PRO A 233 -20.04 6.83 9.04
N GLU A 234 -20.39 6.24 10.18
CA GLU A 234 -21.63 5.45 10.33
C GLU A 234 -22.89 6.34 10.31
N ALA A 235 -22.86 7.49 10.96
CA ALA A 235 -23.98 8.43 10.94
C ALA A 235 -24.19 9.04 9.54
N ALA A 236 -23.09 9.38 8.85
CA ALA A 236 -23.13 9.86 7.47
C ALA A 236 -23.70 8.80 6.53
N ARG A 237 -23.28 7.54 6.69
CA ARG A 237 -23.77 6.39 5.91
C ARG A 237 -25.27 6.18 6.10
N GLN A 238 -25.75 6.15 7.33
CA GLN A 238 -27.17 5.94 7.62
C GLN A 238 -28.04 7.05 7.04
N HIS A 239 -27.57 8.30 7.10
CA HIS A 239 -28.29 9.44 6.55
C HIS A 239 -28.30 9.43 5.01
N LEU A 240 -27.16 9.15 4.38
CA LEU A 240 -27.07 9.01 2.92
C LEU A 240 -28.01 7.91 2.41
N LEU A 241 -28.04 6.76 3.07
CA LEU A 241 -28.95 5.66 2.75
C LEU A 241 -30.42 6.04 2.95
N ALA A 242 -30.74 6.80 4.00
CA ALA A 242 -32.09 7.29 4.24
C ALA A 242 -32.54 8.30 3.18
N GLU A 243 -31.65 9.20 2.74
CA GLU A 243 -31.96 10.21 1.73
C GLU A 243 -32.11 9.61 0.33
N ILE A 244 -31.27 8.63 0.00
CA ILE A 244 -31.44 7.80 -1.20
C ILE A 244 -32.76 7.01 -1.13
N GLY A 245 -33.09 6.45 0.05
CA GLY A 245 -34.32 5.69 0.26
C GLY A 245 -35.62 6.50 0.18
N LYS A 246 -35.59 7.83 0.39
CA LYS A 246 -36.79 8.68 0.32
C LYS A 246 -37.35 8.87 -1.09
N ASN A 247 -36.50 8.84 -2.10
CA ASN A 247 -36.90 9.05 -3.51
C ASN A 247 -37.07 7.75 -4.31
N HIS A 248 -36.80 6.59 -3.69
CA HIS A 248 -36.95 5.30 -4.33
C HIS A 248 -38.17 4.56 -3.76
N SER A 249 -39.14 4.26 -4.61
CA SER A 249 -40.10 3.18 -4.31
C SER A 249 -39.34 1.84 -4.32
N PRO A 250 -39.70 0.82 -3.53
CA PRO A 250 -39.02 -0.47 -3.58
C PRO A 250 -39.08 -1.04 -4.99
N ILE A 251 -37.93 -1.00 -5.69
CA ILE A 251 -37.81 -1.46 -7.07
C ILE A 251 -37.71 -2.99 -7.03
N TRP A 252 -38.70 -3.64 -7.61
CA TRP A 252 -38.64 -5.06 -7.96
C TRP A 252 -37.45 -5.26 -8.92
N SER A 253 -36.44 -6.01 -8.47
CA SER A 253 -35.31 -6.57 -9.22
C SER A 253 -35.25 -6.22 -10.73
N GLY A 254 -34.47 -5.19 -11.08
CA GLY A 254 -34.16 -4.82 -12.46
C GLY A 254 -32.88 -3.98 -12.52
N ALA A 255 -31.98 -4.32 -13.44
CA ALA A 255 -30.59 -3.88 -13.54
C ALA A 255 -30.37 -2.35 -13.54
N ILE A 256 -29.27 -1.92 -12.89
CA ILE A 256 -28.77 -0.54 -12.89
C ILE A 256 -28.14 -0.23 -14.26
N PRO A 257 -28.44 0.91 -14.91
CA PRO A 257 -27.71 1.34 -16.09
C PRO A 257 -26.29 1.78 -15.68
N MET A 258 -25.32 0.89 -15.87
CA MET A 258 -23.89 1.17 -15.70
C MET A 258 -23.34 1.96 -16.90
N ASP A 259 -22.32 2.79 -16.70
CA ASP A 259 -21.54 3.44 -17.78
C ASP A 259 -21.01 2.39 -18.79
N GLU A 260 -21.01 2.69 -20.10
CA GLU A 260 -20.63 1.74 -21.17
C GLU A 260 -19.20 1.17 -20.97
N ASN A 261 -18.25 1.99 -20.54
CA ASN A 261 -16.88 1.53 -20.23
C ASN A 261 -16.82 0.64 -18.99
N THR A 262 -17.69 0.90 -18.01
CA THR A 262 -17.80 0.09 -16.80
C THR A 262 -18.52 -1.24 -17.08
N GLN A 263 -19.54 -1.24 -17.94
CA GLN A 263 -20.21 -2.45 -18.42
C GLN A 263 -19.25 -3.37 -19.16
N LEU A 264 -18.42 -2.81 -20.06
CA LEU A 264 -17.44 -3.60 -20.81
C LEU A 264 -16.39 -4.20 -19.87
N LYS A 265 -15.82 -3.42 -18.94
CA LYS A 265 -14.85 -3.92 -17.95
C LYS A 265 -15.42 -5.00 -17.03
N ASN A 266 -16.67 -4.82 -16.56
CA ASN A 266 -17.35 -5.82 -15.74
C ASN A 266 -17.60 -7.10 -16.54
N PHE A 267 -18.09 -6.97 -17.79
CA PHE A 267 -18.22 -8.10 -18.70
C PHE A 267 -16.88 -8.81 -18.92
N MET A 268 -15.76 -8.09 -19.10
CA MET A 268 -14.45 -8.73 -19.26
C MET A 268 -14.03 -9.56 -18.06
N ASN A 269 -14.24 -9.04 -16.86
CA ASN A 269 -13.91 -9.75 -15.63
C ASN A 269 -14.84 -10.95 -15.40
N GLU A 270 -16.15 -10.77 -15.59
CA GLU A 270 -17.16 -11.82 -15.47
C GLU A 270 -16.96 -12.93 -16.51
N ALA A 271 -16.64 -12.59 -17.75
CA ALA A 271 -16.40 -13.55 -18.82
C ALA A 271 -15.08 -14.31 -18.61
N ALA A 272 -14.03 -13.65 -18.10
CA ALA A 272 -12.80 -14.34 -17.73
C ALA A 272 -13.04 -15.35 -16.58
N ASP A 273 -13.82 -14.97 -15.56
CA ASP A 273 -14.19 -15.87 -14.46
C ASP A 273 -15.09 -17.02 -14.94
N ALA A 274 -16.01 -16.74 -15.86
CA ALA A 274 -16.90 -17.74 -16.47
C ALA A 274 -16.12 -18.85 -17.19
N ILE A 275 -15.09 -18.47 -17.95
CA ILE A 275 -14.19 -19.42 -18.63
C ILE A 275 -13.50 -20.34 -17.63
N LEU A 276 -13.02 -19.80 -16.51
CA LEU A 276 -12.35 -20.57 -15.46
C LEU A 276 -13.31 -21.53 -14.74
N MET A 277 -14.52 -21.05 -14.39
CA MET A 277 -15.54 -21.88 -13.74
C MET A 277 -15.95 -23.08 -14.59
N ARG A 278 -16.07 -22.90 -15.91
CA ARG A 278 -16.48 -23.95 -16.83
C ARG A 278 -15.49 -25.14 -16.83
N HIS A 279 -14.23 -24.90 -16.47
CA HIS A 279 -13.18 -25.91 -16.39
C HIS A 279 -12.86 -26.37 -14.97
N ASN A 280 -13.78 -26.15 -14.03
CA ASN A 280 -13.64 -26.55 -12.63
C ASN A 280 -12.37 -25.97 -11.97
N VAL A 281 -11.88 -24.84 -12.47
CA VAL A 281 -10.83 -24.06 -11.83
C VAL A 281 -11.53 -23.17 -10.80
N PRO A 282 -11.25 -23.34 -9.49
CA PRO A 282 -11.94 -22.60 -8.47
C PRO A 282 -11.55 -21.13 -8.53
N VAL A 283 -12.50 -20.25 -8.83
CA VAL A 283 -12.31 -18.80 -8.80
C VAL A 283 -12.60 -18.28 -7.39
N LYS A 284 -11.61 -17.68 -6.74
CA LYS A 284 -11.76 -17.02 -5.44
C LYS A 284 -12.65 -15.77 -5.61
N ALA A 285 -13.82 -15.79 -5.00
CA ALA A 285 -14.83 -14.71 -5.05
C ALA A 285 -15.22 -14.29 -6.49
N PRO A 286 -16.05 -15.09 -7.18
CA PRO A 286 -16.40 -14.79 -8.56
C PRO A 286 -17.27 -13.56 -8.71
N THR A 287 -17.05 -12.84 -9.81
CA THR A 287 -17.80 -11.61 -10.15
C THR A 287 -19.30 -11.92 -10.37
N ASN A 288 -20.19 -11.03 -9.89
CA ASN A 288 -21.64 -11.17 -10.04
C ASN A 288 -22.01 -11.14 -11.54
N GLY A 289 -22.37 -12.27 -12.13
CA GLY A 289 -22.65 -12.42 -13.58
C GLY A 289 -21.83 -13.53 -14.27
N ALA A 290 -20.69 -13.92 -13.68
CA ALA A 290 -19.82 -14.97 -14.23
C ALA A 290 -20.54 -16.33 -14.39
N ARG A 291 -21.47 -16.66 -13.48
CA ARG A 291 -22.25 -17.91 -13.56
C ARG A 291 -23.22 -17.95 -14.74
N GLU A 292 -23.77 -16.80 -15.13
CA GLU A 292 -24.68 -16.70 -16.29
C GLU A 292 -23.90 -16.83 -17.60
N LEU A 293 -22.71 -16.24 -17.65
CA LEU A 293 -21.80 -16.33 -18.79
C LEU A 293 -21.14 -17.71 -18.93
N ALA A 294 -20.99 -18.48 -17.85
CA ALA A 294 -20.36 -19.79 -17.87
C ALA A 294 -21.11 -20.83 -18.74
N GLY A 295 -22.40 -20.58 -19.03
CA GLY A 295 -23.20 -21.40 -19.93
C GLY A 295 -22.99 -21.10 -21.43
N LEU A 296 -22.26 -20.04 -21.79
CA LEU A 296 -22.03 -19.65 -23.19
C LEU A 296 -20.75 -20.28 -23.77
N PRO A 297 -20.74 -20.65 -25.06
CA PRO A 297 -19.51 -20.99 -25.78
C PRO A 297 -18.65 -19.75 -26.02
N LEU A 298 -17.35 -19.90 -26.34
CA LEU A 298 -16.48 -18.78 -26.68
C LEU A 298 -17.05 -17.87 -27.78
N ALA A 299 -17.72 -18.47 -28.78
CA ALA A 299 -18.41 -17.73 -29.82
C ALA A 299 -19.56 -16.86 -29.27
N GLY A 300 -20.30 -17.36 -28.27
CA GLY A 300 -21.37 -16.61 -27.60
C GLY A 300 -20.83 -15.47 -26.73
N LEU A 301 -19.65 -15.65 -26.12
CA LEU A 301 -18.95 -14.57 -25.44
C LEU A 301 -18.45 -13.50 -26.43
N ALA A 302 -17.92 -13.91 -27.59
CA ALA A 302 -17.52 -13.00 -28.66
C ALA A 302 -18.72 -12.22 -29.24
N GLU A 303 -19.87 -12.88 -29.39
CA GLU A 303 -21.12 -12.23 -29.82
C GLU A 303 -21.60 -11.21 -28.79
N LYS A 304 -21.58 -11.55 -27.50
CA LYS A 304 -21.95 -10.62 -26.44
C LYS A 304 -20.99 -9.42 -26.38
N HIS A 305 -19.68 -9.65 -26.58
CA HIS A 305 -18.69 -8.59 -26.70
C HIS A 305 -18.98 -7.64 -27.88
N LEU A 306 -19.24 -8.18 -29.07
CA LEU A 306 -19.57 -7.38 -30.26
C LEU A 306 -20.88 -6.60 -30.08
N ASN A 307 -21.89 -7.20 -29.46
CA ASN A 307 -23.16 -6.54 -29.16
C ASN A 307 -22.99 -5.39 -28.16
N LEU A 308 -22.08 -5.52 -27.17
CA LEU A 308 -21.74 -4.42 -26.26
C LEU A 308 -21.05 -3.25 -26.99
N HIS A 309 -20.36 -3.50 -28.10
CA HIS A 309 -19.83 -2.48 -29.00
C HIS A 309 -20.83 -2.00 -30.07
N GLY A 310 -22.11 -2.38 -29.96
CA GLY A 310 -23.16 -1.97 -30.91
C GLY A 310 -23.07 -2.64 -32.29
N ILE A 311 -22.28 -3.71 -32.43
CA ILE A 311 -22.12 -4.44 -33.69
C ILE A 311 -23.06 -5.65 -33.69
N SER A 312 -24.07 -5.60 -34.55
CA SER A 312 -24.98 -6.72 -34.78
C SER A 312 -24.23 -7.93 -35.32
N THR A 313 -24.28 -9.05 -34.60
CA THR A 313 -23.74 -10.35 -35.04
C THR A 313 -24.74 -11.19 -35.83
N ASN A 314 -25.97 -10.70 -36.01
CA ASN A 314 -26.98 -11.39 -36.79
C ASN A 314 -26.47 -11.67 -38.21
N MET A 315 -26.58 -12.93 -38.64
CA MET A 315 -26.12 -13.43 -39.95
C MET A 315 -24.59 -13.56 -40.11
N MET A 316 -23.79 -13.34 -39.06
CA MET A 316 -22.34 -13.63 -39.11
C MET A 316 -22.08 -15.12 -38.86
N SER A 317 -21.15 -15.70 -39.64
CA SER A 317 -20.58 -17.00 -39.29
C SER A 317 -19.68 -16.89 -38.06
N LYS A 318 -19.48 -17.99 -37.31
CA LYS A 318 -18.56 -18.03 -36.15
C LYS A 318 -17.17 -17.46 -36.49
N ARG A 319 -16.69 -17.75 -37.71
CA ARG A 319 -15.44 -17.20 -38.24
C ARG A 319 -15.47 -15.68 -38.30
N GLN A 320 -16.51 -15.11 -38.93
CA GLN A 320 -16.66 -13.66 -39.03
C GLN A 320 -16.85 -12.99 -37.66
N VAL A 321 -17.50 -13.66 -36.71
CA VAL A 321 -17.62 -13.19 -35.33
C VAL A 321 -16.25 -13.08 -34.68
N PHE A 322 -15.41 -14.12 -34.74
CA PHE A 322 -14.06 -14.07 -34.17
C PHE A 322 -13.16 -13.07 -34.91
N ASP A 323 -13.15 -13.10 -36.24
CA ASP A 323 -12.35 -12.18 -37.06
C ASP A 323 -12.70 -10.72 -36.76
N ARG A 324 -13.97 -10.43 -36.49
CA ARG A 324 -14.42 -9.09 -36.10
C ARG A 324 -14.14 -8.78 -34.63
N ALA A 325 -14.27 -9.73 -33.72
CA ALA A 325 -13.97 -9.54 -32.29
C ALA A 325 -12.46 -9.27 -32.05
N PHE A 326 -11.58 -9.91 -32.81
CA PHE A 326 -10.14 -9.61 -32.82
C PHE A 326 -9.82 -8.35 -33.63
N GLY A 327 -10.50 -8.14 -34.77
CA GLY A 327 -10.23 -7.02 -35.67
C GLY A 327 -10.63 -5.62 -35.19
N LEU A 328 -11.32 -5.47 -34.04
CA LEU A 328 -11.65 -4.15 -33.47
C LEU A 328 -10.41 -3.40 -32.93
N GLY A 329 -9.28 -4.08 -32.76
CA GLY A 329 -8.01 -3.53 -32.28
C GLY A 329 -7.11 -2.97 -33.38
N MET A 330 -7.61 -2.15 -34.32
CA MET A 330 -6.84 -1.78 -35.53
C MET A 330 -5.50 -1.03 -35.28
N GLN A 331 -5.13 -0.68 -34.04
CA GLN A 331 -3.78 -0.26 -33.65
C GLN A 331 -3.29 -0.76 -32.26
N SER A 332 -4.04 -1.63 -31.57
CA SER A 332 -3.74 -2.14 -30.21
C SER A 332 -4.38 -3.51 -29.96
N THR A 333 -3.93 -4.26 -28.94
CA THR A 333 -4.52 -5.56 -28.54
C THR A 333 -6.05 -5.46 -28.42
N SER A 334 -6.81 -6.37 -29.05
CA SER A 334 -8.27 -6.34 -28.95
C SER A 334 -8.76 -6.59 -27.52
N ASP A 335 -9.90 -6.00 -27.20
CA ASP A 335 -10.59 -6.18 -25.92
C ASP A 335 -10.97 -7.67 -25.69
N PHE A 336 -11.38 -8.37 -26.75
CA PHE A 336 -11.63 -9.81 -26.69
C PHE A 336 -10.35 -10.64 -26.48
N ALA A 337 -9.22 -10.28 -27.12
CA ALA A 337 -7.93 -10.88 -26.80
C ALA A 337 -7.55 -10.61 -25.34
N SER A 338 -7.81 -9.40 -24.84
CA SER A 338 -7.60 -8.97 -23.45
C SER A 338 -8.34 -9.86 -22.44
N LEU A 339 -9.61 -10.16 -22.70
CA LEU A 339 -10.44 -11.09 -21.93
C LEU A 339 -9.81 -12.50 -21.86
N LEU A 340 -9.41 -13.05 -23.01
CA LEU A 340 -8.87 -14.41 -23.08
C LEU A 340 -7.53 -14.54 -22.36
N GLY A 341 -6.63 -13.57 -22.52
CA GLY A 341 -5.38 -13.60 -21.76
C GLY A 341 -5.56 -13.25 -20.29
N ASN A 342 -6.60 -12.52 -19.88
CA ASN A 342 -6.95 -12.37 -18.46
C ASN A 342 -7.37 -13.70 -17.83
N ALA A 343 -8.19 -14.50 -18.53
CA ALA A 343 -8.52 -15.85 -18.09
C ALA A 343 -7.26 -16.74 -18.01
N ALA A 344 -6.42 -16.72 -19.04
CA ALA A 344 -5.16 -17.45 -19.07
C ALA A 344 -4.21 -17.02 -17.94
N GLY A 345 -4.06 -15.72 -17.69
CA GLY A 345 -3.21 -15.15 -16.65
C GLY A 345 -3.68 -15.46 -15.24
N LYS A 346 -5.01 -15.43 -14.99
CA LYS A 346 -5.60 -15.92 -13.73
C LYS A 346 -5.31 -17.41 -13.52
N SER A 347 -5.53 -18.23 -14.54
CA SER A 347 -5.24 -19.67 -14.50
C SER A 347 -3.76 -19.97 -14.25
N LEU A 348 -2.86 -19.19 -14.87
CA LEU A 348 -1.42 -19.30 -14.71
C LEU A 348 -0.97 -18.97 -13.29
N ARG A 349 -1.44 -17.85 -12.73
CA ARG A 349 -1.09 -17.42 -11.37
C ARG A 349 -1.61 -18.39 -10.32
N GLN A 350 -2.85 -18.84 -10.47
CA GLN A 350 -3.42 -19.84 -9.56
C GLN A 350 -2.60 -21.13 -9.55
N ALA A 351 -2.20 -21.63 -10.72
CA ALA A 351 -1.37 -22.83 -10.79
C ALA A 351 0.03 -22.64 -10.20
N TYR A 352 0.56 -21.41 -10.25
CA TYR A 352 1.84 -21.07 -9.62
C TYR A 352 1.73 -21.01 -8.09
N GLU A 353 0.63 -20.48 -7.55
CA GLU A 353 0.35 -20.44 -6.11
C GLU A 353 0.03 -21.82 -5.53
N GLU A 354 -0.66 -22.68 -6.30
CA GLU A 354 -1.04 -24.04 -5.88
C GLU A 354 0.11 -25.05 -5.95
N GLU A 355 1.11 -24.82 -6.82
CA GLU A 355 2.25 -25.73 -6.93
C GLU A 355 3.13 -25.61 -5.68
N TYR A 356 3.29 -26.72 -4.97
CA TYR A 356 4.11 -26.79 -3.78
C TYR A 356 5.59 -26.50 -4.09
N GLY A 357 6.16 -25.50 -3.42
CA GLY A 357 7.58 -25.17 -3.46
C GLY A 357 8.28 -25.51 -2.15
N SER A 358 8.99 -26.64 -2.10
CA SER A 358 9.80 -27.07 -0.94
C SER A 358 10.79 -25.99 -0.46
N HIS A 359 11.34 -25.23 -1.41
CA HIS A 359 12.30 -24.15 -1.18
C HIS A 359 11.73 -22.96 -0.41
N GLU A 360 10.43 -22.69 -0.47
CA GLU A 360 9.81 -21.52 0.16
C GLU A 360 9.75 -21.62 1.68
N VAL A 361 9.76 -22.85 2.20
CA VAL A 361 9.58 -23.12 3.63
C VAL A 361 10.80 -22.66 4.45
N TRP A 362 12.00 -22.69 3.86
CA TRP A 362 13.25 -22.44 4.57
C TRP A 362 14.04 -21.23 4.04
N THR A 363 13.62 -20.62 2.93
CA THR A 363 14.27 -19.42 2.35
C THR A 363 13.49 -18.15 2.63
N GLY A 364 14.20 -17.04 2.84
CA GLY A 364 13.62 -15.70 2.96
C GLY A 364 13.22 -15.13 1.60
N ASP A 365 12.37 -14.10 1.60
CA ASP A 365 11.97 -13.34 0.42
C ASP A 365 12.37 -11.87 0.52
N VAL A 366 12.75 -11.29 -0.62
CA VAL A 366 13.04 -9.86 -0.74
C VAL A 366 12.53 -9.31 -2.06
N GLU A 367 12.04 -8.09 -2.05
CA GLU A 367 11.63 -7.37 -3.25
C GLU A 367 12.65 -6.31 -3.63
N VAL A 368 12.94 -6.22 -4.91
CA VAL A 368 13.97 -5.36 -5.47
C VAL A 368 13.34 -4.44 -6.51
N PRO A 369 13.67 -3.14 -6.54
CA PRO A 369 13.02 -2.19 -7.43
C PRO A 369 13.45 -2.29 -8.90
N ASP A 370 14.65 -2.80 -9.20
CA ASP A 370 15.18 -2.82 -10.57
C ASP A 370 16.09 -4.02 -10.90
N PHE A 371 16.55 -4.08 -12.16
CA PHE A 371 17.45 -5.13 -12.69
C PHE A 371 18.93 -4.77 -12.57
N LYS A 372 19.30 -3.71 -11.85
CA LYS A 372 20.71 -3.37 -11.65
C LYS A 372 21.31 -4.33 -10.63
N ASP A 373 22.62 -4.25 -10.48
CA ASP A 373 23.30 -4.97 -9.42
C ASP A 373 22.88 -4.36 -8.09
N GLN A 374 22.36 -5.21 -7.21
CA GLN A 374 21.78 -4.82 -5.93
C GLN A 374 22.57 -5.51 -4.83
N SER A 375 22.88 -4.76 -3.78
CA SER A 375 23.62 -5.27 -2.62
C SER A 375 22.66 -5.52 -1.46
N LEU A 376 22.50 -6.77 -1.06
CA LEU A 376 21.91 -7.10 0.24
C LEU A 376 23.02 -6.98 1.28
N VAL A 377 22.94 -5.94 2.12
CA VAL A 377 23.91 -5.70 3.20
C VAL A 377 23.41 -6.38 4.46
N GLN A 378 24.21 -7.30 4.99
CA GLN A 378 24.03 -7.85 6.32
C GLN A 378 24.71 -6.92 7.32
N LEU A 379 23.93 -6.33 8.23
CA LEU A 379 24.46 -5.53 9.32
C LEU A 379 25.09 -6.44 10.38
N SER A 380 26.33 -6.16 10.79
CA SER A 380 26.99 -6.94 11.85
C SER A 380 26.27 -6.85 13.20
N GLU A 381 26.44 -7.88 14.03
CA GLU A 381 26.04 -7.85 15.45
C GLU A 381 26.66 -6.66 16.18
N ALA A 382 25.91 -6.09 17.12
CA ALA A 382 26.37 -4.99 17.95
C ALA A 382 27.65 -5.38 18.72
N PRO A 383 28.66 -4.51 18.79
CA PRO A 383 29.90 -4.81 19.51
C PRO A 383 29.63 -5.02 21.01
N ASP A 384 30.41 -5.91 21.63
CA ASP A 384 30.29 -6.24 23.05
C ASP A 384 30.37 -4.98 23.94
N LEU A 385 29.58 -4.97 25.02
CA LEU A 385 29.58 -3.89 25.99
C LEU A 385 30.79 -4.01 26.92
N ASP A 386 31.75 -3.10 26.77
CA ASP A 386 32.88 -2.98 27.68
C ASP A 386 32.41 -2.55 29.09
N PRO A 387 32.93 -3.15 30.18
CA PRO A 387 32.63 -2.68 31.54
C PRO A 387 33.23 -1.28 31.76
N ILE A 388 32.37 -0.31 32.10
CA ILE A 388 32.75 1.08 32.35
C ILE A 388 32.94 1.27 33.85
N LYS A 389 34.09 1.82 34.25
CA LYS A 389 34.33 2.25 35.65
C LYS A 389 33.67 3.60 35.88
N GLU A 390 33.18 3.88 37.10
CA GLU A 390 32.56 5.17 37.45
C GLU A 390 33.45 6.35 37.01
N GLY A 391 32.96 7.17 36.06
CA GLY A 391 33.66 8.33 35.50
C GLY A 391 34.42 8.12 34.19
N ALA A 392 34.40 6.93 33.59
CA ALA A 392 35.01 6.68 32.28
C ALA A 392 34.05 6.93 31.10
N GLU A 393 34.59 7.36 29.96
CA GLU A 393 33.84 7.60 28.73
C GLU A 393 33.45 6.29 28.01
N TYR A 394 32.28 6.29 27.36
CA TYR A 394 31.82 5.21 26.50
C TYR A 394 32.67 5.15 25.22
N LYS A 395 33.15 3.96 24.85
CA LYS A 395 33.81 3.76 23.55
C LYS A 395 32.75 3.61 22.45
N HIS A 396 33.01 4.21 21.28
CA HIS A 396 32.19 4.01 20.09
C HIS A 396 32.36 2.60 19.53
N GLY A 397 31.23 1.91 19.32
CA GLY A 397 31.16 0.68 18.55
C GLY A 397 30.96 0.98 17.07
N TYR A 398 31.72 0.30 16.20
CA TYR A 398 31.53 0.35 14.75
C TYR A 398 30.81 -0.91 14.28
N PHE A 399 29.83 -0.74 13.39
CA PHE A 399 29.25 -1.85 12.64
C PHE A 399 30.08 -2.11 11.39
N SER A 400 30.27 -3.37 11.02
CA SER A 400 30.89 -3.79 9.77
C SER A 400 29.80 -4.30 8.82
N ASP A 401 29.82 -3.84 7.58
CA ASP A 401 28.87 -4.24 6.55
C ASP A 401 29.47 -5.37 5.71
N ASP A 402 28.76 -6.49 5.58
CA ASP A 402 29.09 -7.55 4.63
C ASP A 402 27.91 -7.69 3.66
N GLY A 403 28.15 -7.40 2.38
CA GLY A 403 27.09 -7.28 1.39
C GLY A 403 27.35 -8.13 0.16
N MET A 404 26.34 -8.87 -0.29
CA MET A 404 26.39 -9.65 -1.52
C MET A 404 25.70 -8.92 -2.66
N THR A 405 26.42 -8.73 -3.77
CA THR A 405 25.86 -8.15 -4.99
C THR A 405 25.23 -9.24 -5.85
N PHE A 406 23.99 -9.03 -6.28
CA PHE A 406 23.29 -9.94 -7.18
C PHE A 406 22.44 -9.16 -8.19
N ARG A 407 21.96 -9.85 -9.22
CA ARG A 407 21.11 -9.29 -10.25
C ARG A 407 19.95 -10.23 -10.56
N ILE A 408 18.75 -9.68 -10.74
CA ILE A 408 17.58 -10.43 -11.15
C ILE A 408 17.68 -10.82 -12.63
N GLU A 409 17.38 -12.08 -12.94
CA GLU A 409 17.31 -12.58 -14.32
C GLU A 409 15.85 -12.75 -14.78
N LYS A 410 15.65 -12.68 -16.10
CA LYS A 410 14.34 -12.84 -16.74
C LYS A 410 14.24 -14.23 -17.37
N PHE A 411 13.23 -14.98 -16.96
CA PHE A 411 12.86 -16.27 -17.56
C PHE A 411 11.51 -16.13 -18.22
N GLY A 412 11.34 -16.65 -19.43
CA GLY A 412 10.02 -16.59 -20.06
C GLY A 412 9.94 -17.44 -21.32
N LYS A 413 8.71 -17.81 -21.67
CA LYS A 413 8.39 -18.51 -22.91
C LYS A 413 7.08 -17.96 -23.48
N LEU A 414 6.99 -18.01 -24.81
CA LEU A 414 5.77 -17.70 -25.55
C LEU A 414 5.03 -19.01 -25.81
N PHE A 415 3.72 -18.98 -25.66
CA PHE A 415 2.84 -20.02 -26.19
C PHE A 415 1.72 -19.38 -27.01
N SER A 416 1.31 -20.06 -28.07
CA SER A 416 0.23 -19.61 -28.94
C SER A 416 -1.06 -20.36 -28.65
N LEU A 417 -2.16 -19.64 -28.73
CA LEU A 417 -3.52 -20.16 -28.80
C LEU A 417 -3.95 -20.05 -30.26
N THR A 418 -4.18 -21.19 -30.92
CA THR A 418 -4.53 -21.20 -32.34
C THR A 418 -6.01 -20.91 -32.53
N TYR A 419 -6.34 -20.33 -33.68
CA TYR A 419 -7.69 -20.01 -34.08
C TYR A 419 -8.61 -21.24 -34.12
N GLU A 420 -8.10 -22.40 -34.51
CA GLU A 420 -8.87 -23.65 -34.51
C GLU A 420 -9.27 -24.06 -33.09
N ALA A 421 -8.39 -23.88 -32.10
CA ALA A 421 -8.73 -24.15 -30.71
C ALA A 421 -9.86 -23.23 -30.21
N MET A 422 -9.92 -22.00 -30.70
CA MET A 422 -11.00 -21.06 -30.38
C MET A 422 -12.33 -21.43 -31.01
N ILE A 423 -12.34 -21.76 -32.30
CA ILE A 423 -13.55 -22.15 -33.03
C ILE A 423 -14.14 -23.43 -32.46
N ASN A 424 -13.28 -24.39 -32.13
CA ASN A 424 -13.67 -25.68 -31.59
C ASN A 424 -14.05 -25.60 -30.10
N ASP A 425 -14.00 -24.42 -29.48
CA ASP A 425 -14.27 -24.21 -28.06
C ASP A 425 -13.37 -25.13 -27.19
N ASP A 426 -12.14 -25.40 -27.66
CA ASP A 426 -11.14 -26.20 -26.94
C ASP A 426 -10.52 -25.36 -25.81
N LEU A 427 -11.35 -25.15 -24.81
CA LEU A 427 -11.07 -24.42 -23.59
C LEU A 427 -10.00 -25.08 -22.70
N ASN A 428 -9.62 -26.33 -22.99
CA ASN A 428 -8.46 -26.96 -22.34
C ASN A 428 -7.15 -26.29 -22.77
N ALA A 429 -7.08 -25.71 -23.98
CA ALA A 429 -5.91 -24.93 -24.41
C ALA A 429 -5.74 -23.65 -23.56
N PHE A 430 -6.84 -23.08 -23.05
CA PHE A 430 -6.86 -21.84 -22.26
C PHE A 430 -6.62 -22.05 -20.75
N THR A 431 -6.65 -23.30 -20.29
CA THR A 431 -6.47 -23.65 -18.87
C THR A 431 -5.23 -24.51 -18.68
N ARG A 432 -5.14 -25.65 -19.37
CA ARG A 432 -4.04 -26.61 -19.19
C ARG A 432 -2.68 -26.04 -19.56
N LEU A 433 -2.57 -25.29 -20.66
CA LEU A 433 -1.30 -24.69 -21.08
C LEU A 433 -0.86 -23.61 -20.06
N PRO A 434 -1.67 -22.59 -19.74
CA PRO A 434 -1.30 -21.62 -18.71
C PRO A 434 -0.99 -22.24 -17.34
N GLN A 435 -1.76 -23.25 -16.92
CA GLN A 435 -1.47 -23.98 -15.69
C GLN A 435 -0.11 -24.68 -15.73
N ALA A 436 0.21 -25.36 -16.84
CA ALA A 436 1.52 -26.00 -17.01
C ALA A 436 2.67 -24.99 -16.96
N PHE A 437 2.49 -23.80 -17.53
CA PHE A 437 3.47 -22.71 -17.46
C PHE A 437 3.58 -22.12 -16.04
N GLY A 438 2.47 -21.98 -15.30
CA GLY A 438 2.49 -21.57 -13.89
C GLY A 438 3.28 -22.54 -13.01
N LYS A 439 3.01 -23.85 -13.15
CA LYS A 439 3.77 -24.91 -12.47
C LYS A 439 5.24 -24.91 -12.88
N SER A 440 5.53 -24.73 -14.17
CA SER A 440 6.90 -24.65 -14.69
C SER A 440 7.67 -23.46 -14.12
N ALA A 441 7.01 -22.30 -13.96
CA ALA A 441 7.61 -21.12 -13.34
C ALA A 441 8.01 -21.40 -11.89
N LYS A 442 7.11 -22.01 -11.10
CA LYS A 442 7.40 -22.41 -9.71
C LYS A 442 8.54 -23.44 -9.63
N ARG A 443 8.55 -24.41 -10.54
CA ARG A 443 9.67 -25.38 -10.65
C ARG A 443 10.98 -24.70 -10.97
N LYS A 444 10.98 -23.68 -11.82
CA LYS A 444 12.18 -22.93 -12.17
C LYS A 444 12.75 -22.15 -10.97
N GLU A 445 11.91 -21.61 -10.10
CA GLU A 445 12.37 -21.01 -8.82
C GLU A 445 13.06 -22.05 -7.95
N ALA A 446 12.43 -23.22 -7.78
CA ALA A 446 13.02 -24.33 -7.04
C ALA A 446 14.37 -24.75 -7.63
N ASP A 447 14.44 -24.93 -8.96
CA ASP A 447 15.67 -25.30 -9.67
C ASP A 447 16.81 -24.31 -9.36
N LEU A 448 16.52 -23.00 -9.38
CA LEU A 448 17.52 -21.96 -9.14
C LEU A 448 17.99 -21.94 -7.68
N VAL A 449 17.08 -22.11 -6.71
CA VAL A 449 17.45 -22.18 -5.28
C VAL A 449 18.30 -23.43 -5.00
N TYR A 450 17.88 -24.60 -5.48
CA TYR A 450 18.64 -25.83 -5.28
C TYR A 450 19.94 -25.85 -6.08
N GLN A 451 20.00 -25.17 -7.22
CA GLN A 451 21.26 -24.96 -7.96
C GLN A 451 22.25 -24.12 -7.15
N VAL A 452 21.80 -23.11 -6.39
CA VAL A 452 22.67 -22.37 -5.46
C VAL A 452 23.16 -23.29 -4.33
N LEU A 453 22.27 -24.11 -3.76
CA LEU A 453 22.62 -25.04 -2.68
C LEU A 453 23.64 -26.11 -3.13
N THR A 454 23.43 -26.70 -4.30
CA THR A 454 24.26 -27.81 -4.83
C THR A 454 25.48 -27.33 -5.62
N GLY A 455 25.37 -26.21 -6.33
CA GLY A 455 26.43 -25.63 -7.16
C GLY A 455 27.54 -24.96 -6.35
N ASN A 456 27.33 -24.75 -5.04
CA ASN A 456 28.32 -24.22 -4.09
C ASN A 456 29.02 -22.93 -4.59
N PRO A 457 28.27 -21.85 -4.89
CA PRO A 457 28.84 -20.60 -5.41
C PRO A 457 29.73 -19.90 -4.37
N LYS A 458 30.57 -18.98 -4.84
CA LYS A 458 31.44 -18.18 -3.97
C LYS A 458 30.68 -17.02 -3.32
N LEU A 459 31.01 -16.73 -2.08
CA LEU A 459 30.53 -15.57 -1.32
C LEU A 459 31.47 -14.36 -1.46
N ASN A 460 31.13 -13.25 -0.81
CA ASN A 460 31.88 -11.98 -0.85
C ASN A 460 33.34 -12.13 -0.37
N ASP A 461 33.58 -13.11 0.50
CA ASP A 461 34.91 -13.48 0.99
C ASP A 461 35.74 -14.33 0.01
N ASN A 462 35.26 -14.51 -1.22
CA ASN A 462 35.82 -15.36 -2.28
C ASN A 462 35.88 -16.86 -1.97
N LYS A 463 35.26 -17.32 -0.87
CA LYS A 463 35.17 -18.74 -0.51
C LYS A 463 33.83 -19.31 -0.94
N ALA A 464 33.79 -20.61 -1.22
CA ALA A 464 32.55 -21.29 -1.60
C ALA A 464 31.58 -21.33 -0.41
N LEU A 465 30.26 -21.33 -0.69
CA LEU A 465 29.19 -21.37 0.33
C LEU A 465 29.48 -22.42 1.41
N PHE A 466 29.79 -23.65 1.01
CA PHE A 466 30.31 -24.72 1.84
C PHE A 466 31.82 -24.83 1.71
N HIS A 467 32.54 -24.47 2.78
CA HIS A 467 34.00 -24.51 2.83
C HIS A 467 34.47 -24.85 4.25
N ALA A 468 35.65 -25.48 4.39
CA ALA A 468 36.20 -25.87 5.68
C ALA A 468 36.39 -24.66 6.63
N ASP A 469 36.82 -23.52 6.09
CA ASP A 469 37.01 -22.28 6.86
C ASP A 469 35.69 -21.66 7.38
N HIS A 470 34.56 -21.99 6.74
CA HIS A 470 33.24 -21.56 7.21
C HIS A 470 32.73 -22.42 8.36
N GLY A 471 33.41 -23.54 8.66
CA GLY A 471 32.98 -24.47 9.70
C GLY A 471 31.58 -25.03 9.45
N ASN A 472 31.19 -25.20 8.19
CA ASN A 472 29.82 -25.55 7.79
C ASN A 472 29.71 -26.87 6.99
N ILE A 473 30.70 -27.74 7.17
CA ILE A 473 30.72 -29.08 6.59
C ILE A 473 30.91 -30.10 7.71
N SER A 474 30.00 -31.07 7.81
CA SER A 474 30.13 -32.25 8.66
C SER A 474 30.54 -33.45 7.81
N SER A 475 31.76 -33.94 8.01
CA SER A 475 32.37 -35.01 7.21
C SER A 475 33.00 -36.11 8.08
N GLY A 476 32.24 -36.64 9.05
CA GLY A 476 32.71 -37.60 10.05
C GLY A 476 32.78 -39.07 9.59
N GLY A 477 32.72 -39.35 8.28
CA GLY A 477 32.65 -40.72 7.77
C GLY A 477 31.34 -41.42 8.13
N TRP A 478 30.23 -40.68 8.05
CA TRP A 478 28.92 -41.12 8.50
C TRP A 478 28.32 -42.17 7.53
N SER A 479 27.94 -43.34 8.04
CA SER A 479 27.36 -44.41 7.21
C SER A 479 25.87 -44.24 6.91
N GLY A 480 25.22 -43.23 7.47
CA GLY A 480 23.79 -42.96 7.28
C GLY A 480 23.24 -41.86 8.19
N LEU A 481 22.01 -41.44 7.94
CA LEU A 481 21.34 -40.37 8.68
C LEU A 481 20.93 -40.85 10.07
N THR A 482 21.74 -40.55 11.08
CA THR A 482 21.52 -40.91 12.48
C THR A 482 21.65 -39.68 13.40
N VAL A 483 21.49 -39.84 14.72
CA VAL A 483 21.60 -38.73 15.68
C VAL A 483 23.00 -38.10 15.69
N ALA A 484 24.06 -38.88 15.42
CA ALA A 484 25.44 -38.40 15.46
C ALA A 484 25.79 -37.32 14.41
N PRO A 485 25.55 -37.51 13.09
CA PRO A 485 25.79 -36.47 12.09
C PRO A 485 24.95 -35.22 12.33
N LEU A 486 23.69 -35.36 12.79
CA LEU A 486 22.84 -34.22 13.12
C LEU A 486 23.34 -33.45 14.35
N ALA A 487 23.87 -34.14 15.36
CA ALA A 487 24.44 -33.51 16.54
C ALA A 487 25.73 -32.75 16.22
N ASP A 488 26.56 -33.30 15.33
CA ASP A 488 27.77 -32.64 14.84
C ASP A 488 27.41 -31.38 14.03
N ALA A 489 26.50 -31.51 13.06
CA ALA A 489 26.01 -30.38 12.25
C ALA A 489 25.37 -29.27 13.11
N ARG A 490 24.59 -29.63 14.13
CA ARG A 490 24.03 -28.68 15.09
C ARG A 490 25.13 -27.97 15.90
N THR A 491 26.18 -28.68 16.27
CA THR A 491 27.31 -28.11 17.01
C THR A 491 28.06 -27.11 16.14
N LEU A 492 28.24 -27.40 14.85
CA LEU A 492 28.80 -26.47 13.88
C LEU A 492 27.95 -25.19 13.77
N MET A 493 26.63 -25.31 13.58
CA MET A 493 25.72 -24.15 13.54
C MET A 493 25.76 -23.29 14.81
N ARG A 494 25.77 -23.92 15.98
CA ARG A 494 25.81 -23.20 17.27
C ARG A 494 27.15 -22.52 17.55
N LYS A 495 28.25 -23.02 16.98
CA LYS A 495 29.59 -22.45 17.12
C LYS A 495 29.89 -21.36 16.10
N GLN A 496 28.97 -21.07 15.17
CA GLN A 496 29.13 -19.98 14.22
C GLN A 496 29.27 -18.64 14.93
N LYS A 497 30.21 -17.83 14.44
CA LYS A 497 30.50 -16.48 14.96
C LYS A 497 29.96 -15.43 14.01
N GLY A 498 29.56 -14.29 14.53
CA GLY A 498 29.07 -13.16 13.74
C GLY A 498 30.11 -12.55 12.80
N VAL A 499 29.67 -11.58 12.00
CA VAL A 499 30.49 -10.88 10.98
C VAL A 499 31.83 -10.38 11.55
N ASN A 500 31.82 -9.91 12.81
CA ASN A 500 33.02 -9.45 13.52
C ASN A 500 33.91 -10.56 14.10
N SER A 501 33.59 -11.84 13.90
CA SER A 501 34.32 -13.04 14.38
C SER A 501 34.56 -13.10 15.90
N LYS A 502 33.83 -12.30 16.68
CA LYS A 502 34.01 -12.13 18.14
C LYS A 502 32.89 -12.79 18.95
N ALA A 503 31.63 -12.52 18.62
CA ALA A 503 30.47 -13.04 19.33
C ALA A 503 29.88 -14.29 18.65
N PRO A 504 29.47 -15.33 19.41
CA PRO A 504 28.74 -16.48 18.88
C PRO A 504 27.27 -16.13 18.66
N ILE A 505 26.75 -16.32 17.43
CA ILE A 505 25.34 -16.02 17.09
C ILE A 505 24.38 -17.09 17.67
N ASN A 506 24.90 -18.27 18.03
CA ASN A 506 24.10 -19.40 18.55
C ASN A 506 22.92 -19.74 17.62
N VAL A 507 23.22 -19.98 16.34
CA VAL A 507 22.22 -20.33 15.33
C VAL A 507 21.60 -21.69 15.66
N VAL A 508 20.27 -21.77 15.63
CA VAL A 508 19.53 -22.99 15.93
C VAL A 508 19.01 -23.62 14.63
N PRO A 509 19.31 -24.89 14.36
CA PRO A 509 18.76 -25.58 13.20
C PRO A 509 17.25 -25.78 13.34
N ARG A 510 16.52 -25.55 12.26
CA ARG A 510 15.06 -25.72 12.20
C ARG A 510 14.62 -26.64 11.08
N PHE A 511 15.30 -26.61 9.94
CA PHE A 511 14.95 -27.38 8.76
C PHE A 511 16.00 -28.44 8.46
N LEU A 512 15.56 -29.65 8.17
CA LEU A 512 16.38 -30.74 7.67
C LEU A 512 16.00 -30.98 6.21
N ILE A 513 16.91 -30.68 5.30
CA ILE A 513 16.71 -30.80 3.86
C ILE A 513 17.37 -32.10 3.39
N VAL A 514 16.57 -33.00 2.83
CA VAL A 514 17.02 -34.34 2.41
C VAL A 514 16.63 -34.64 0.95
N PRO A 515 17.42 -35.46 0.26
CA PRO A 515 17.00 -36.06 -1.01
C PRO A 515 15.86 -37.06 -0.80
N ALA A 516 15.04 -37.30 -1.83
CA ALA A 516 13.86 -38.16 -1.73
C ALA A 516 14.24 -39.62 -1.43
N SER A 517 15.40 -40.08 -1.89
CA SER A 517 15.96 -41.40 -1.54
C SER A 517 16.10 -41.65 -0.03
N ARG A 518 16.26 -40.60 0.78
CA ARG A 518 16.47 -40.68 2.24
C ARG A 518 15.28 -40.21 3.07
N GLU A 519 14.15 -39.94 2.44
CA GLU A 519 12.93 -39.47 3.11
C GLU A 519 12.48 -40.44 4.21
N THR A 520 12.40 -41.74 3.90
CA THR A 520 11.97 -42.77 4.87
C THR A 520 12.92 -42.85 6.08
N GLU A 521 14.23 -42.72 5.86
CA GLU A 521 15.22 -42.70 6.96
C GLU A 521 15.03 -41.47 7.85
N ALA A 522 14.79 -40.31 7.24
CA ALA A 522 14.56 -39.06 7.95
C ALA A 522 13.25 -39.08 8.75
N GLU A 523 12.15 -39.57 8.18
CA GLU A 523 10.87 -39.69 8.89
C GLU A 523 10.97 -40.62 10.10
N GLN A 524 11.62 -41.77 9.95
CA GLN A 524 11.86 -42.70 11.06
C GLN A 524 12.65 -42.02 12.18
N LEU A 525 13.66 -41.25 11.83
CA LEU A 525 14.49 -40.53 12.80
C LEU A 525 13.75 -39.38 13.50
N LEU A 526 12.85 -38.68 12.82
CA LEU A 526 12.08 -37.57 13.38
C LEU A 526 10.88 -38.05 14.23
N ALA A 527 10.24 -39.15 13.84
CA ALA A 527 9.08 -39.70 14.52
C ALA A 527 9.44 -40.55 15.75
N SER A 528 10.58 -41.26 15.71
CA SER A 528 10.91 -42.23 16.75
C SER A 528 11.35 -41.59 18.07
N THR A 529 10.81 -42.12 19.17
CA THR A 529 11.19 -41.77 20.56
C THR A 529 12.52 -42.42 20.99
N VAL A 530 12.94 -43.47 20.29
CA VAL A 530 14.17 -44.24 20.54
C VAL A 530 14.97 -44.36 19.25
N ASP A 531 16.29 -44.31 19.33
CA ASP A 531 17.15 -44.41 18.13
C ASP A 531 16.92 -45.76 17.41
N PRO A 532 16.34 -45.79 16.19
CA PRO A 532 16.01 -47.03 15.50
C PRO A 532 17.24 -47.85 15.07
N SER A 533 18.45 -47.27 15.15
CA SER A 533 19.71 -47.93 14.83
C SER A 533 20.28 -48.78 15.98
N LYS A 534 19.71 -48.70 17.20
CA LYS A 534 20.24 -49.38 18.39
C LYS A 534 19.18 -50.18 19.13
N SER A 535 19.55 -51.40 19.53
CA SER A 535 18.66 -52.34 20.21
C SER A 535 18.50 -52.10 21.73
N ASN A 536 19.08 -51.02 22.29
CA ASN A 536 18.99 -50.64 23.72
C ASN A 536 18.84 -49.12 23.88
N ASP A 537 17.70 -48.70 24.43
CA ASP A 537 17.10 -47.37 24.38
C ASP A 537 17.97 -46.23 24.93
N THR A 538 18.52 -45.41 24.03
CA THR A 538 18.80 -44.01 24.34
C THR A 538 17.66 -43.19 23.74
N VAL A 539 16.97 -42.41 24.58
CA VAL A 539 15.89 -41.52 24.13
C VAL A 539 16.44 -40.59 23.05
N ASN A 540 15.76 -40.54 21.91
CA ASN A 540 16.14 -39.65 20.83
C ASN A 540 16.07 -38.19 21.33
N PRO A 541 17.15 -37.40 21.23
CA PRO A 541 17.15 -36.04 21.76
C PRO A 541 16.02 -35.21 21.16
N ASN A 542 15.29 -34.47 22.01
CA ASN A 542 14.14 -33.65 21.60
C ASN A 542 14.42 -32.68 20.44
N PHE A 543 15.67 -32.26 20.24
CA PHE A 543 16.03 -31.36 19.15
C PHE A 543 15.86 -32.02 17.77
N VAL A 544 16.13 -33.32 17.63
CA VAL A 544 15.99 -34.04 16.36
C VAL A 544 14.52 -34.02 15.95
N ARG A 545 13.64 -34.36 16.89
CA ARG A 545 12.17 -34.36 16.72
C ARG A 545 11.58 -32.97 16.46
N SER A 546 12.31 -31.91 16.76
CA SER A 546 11.88 -30.54 16.52
C SER A 546 12.27 -30.00 15.14
N LEU A 547 13.01 -30.76 14.33
CA LEU A 547 13.34 -30.34 12.96
C LEU A 547 12.13 -30.55 12.03
N HIS A 548 11.93 -29.62 11.11
CA HIS A 548 10.95 -29.75 10.05
C HIS A 548 11.62 -30.37 8.82
N LEU A 549 11.05 -31.47 8.31
CA LEU A 549 11.58 -32.18 7.16
C LEU A 549 11.20 -31.45 5.87
N VAL A 550 12.19 -31.20 5.02
CA VAL A 550 12.02 -30.68 3.66
C VAL A 550 12.63 -31.71 2.71
N VAL A 551 11.82 -32.24 1.82
CA VAL A 551 12.24 -33.26 0.85
C VAL A 551 12.17 -32.66 -0.55
N ASP A 552 13.21 -32.84 -1.35
CA ASP A 552 13.18 -32.49 -2.77
C ASP A 552 13.96 -33.49 -3.62
N SER A 553 13.34 -33.96 -4.71
CA SER A 553 13.92 -34.95 -5.60
C SER A 553 15.09 -34.42 -6.44
N ARG A 554 15.23 -33.09 -6.57
CA ARG A 554 16.35 -32.49 -7.32
C ARG A 554 17.70 -32.73 -6.66
N LEU A 555 17.71 -32.99 -5.35
CA LEU A 555 18.93 -33.30 -4.63
C LEU A 555 19.45 -34.69 -5.02
N ASP A 556 18.55 -35.65 -5.33
CA ASP A 556 18.93 -36.99 -5.79
C ASP A 556 19.69 -36.94 -7.13
N GLU A 557 19.36 -35.99 -8.01
CA GLU A 557 20.05 -35.83 -9.31
C GLU A 557 21.53 -35.43 -9.16
N VAL A 558 21.89 -34.78 -8.05
CA VAL A 558 23.26 -34.33 -7.78
C VAL A 558 23.99 -35.29 -6.85
N SER A 559 23.41 -35.61 -5.70
CA SER A 559 24.02 -36.52 -4.72
C SER A 559 23.01 -37.04 -3.70
N GLU A 560 22.83 -38.36 -3.67
CA GLU A 560 22.06 -39.09 -2.65
C GLU A 560 22.80 -39.20 -1.31
N SER A 561 24.10 -38.85 -1.28
CA SER A 561 24.97 -38.97 -0.10
C SER A 561 25.16 -37.65 0.65
N VAL A 562 24.34 -36.63 0.37
CA VAL A 562 24.44 -35.32 1.02
C VAL A 562 23.08 -34.88 1.54
N CYS A 563 23.06 -34.43 2.80
CA CYS A 563 21.91 -33.74 3.39
C CYS A 563 22.32 -32.36 3.90
N TYR A 564 21.34 -31.48 4.12
CA TYR A 564 21.60 -30.13 4.60
C TYR A 564 20.76 -29.80 5.84
N LEU A 565 21.34 -28.99 6.72
CA LEU A 565 20.66 -28.44 7.89
C LEU A 565 20.59 -26.93 7.73
N ALA A 566 19.39 -26.36 7.86
CA ALA A 566 19.16 -24.93 7.67
C ALA A 566 18.49 -24.29 8.91
N ALA A 567 18.86 -23.04 9.17
CA ALA A 567 18.23 -22.19 10.17
C ALA A 567 16.91 -21.61 9.68
N SER A 568 16.14 -21.00 10.59
CA SER A 568 14.98 -20.20 10.19
C SER A 568 15.44 -18.93 9.46
N PRO A 569 14.81 -18.52 8.34
CA PRO A 569 15.14 -17.25 7.67
C PRO A 569 14.97 -16.06 8.62
N THR A 570 14.04 -16.13 9.57
CA THR A 570 13.87 -15.09 10.60
C THR A 570 15.05 -14.95 11.58
N GLN A 571 15.91 -15.97 11.72
CA GLN A 571 17.09 -15.90 12.58
C GLN A 571 18.32 -15.48 11.79
N VAL A 572 18.56 -16.14 10.66
CA VAL A 572 19.67 -15.86 9.73
C VAL A 572 19.18 -16.09 8.32
N ASP A 573 19.25 -15.05 7.49
CA ASP A 573 18.96 -15.15 6.06
C ASP A 573 20.06 -15.97 5.37
N THR A 574 19.69 -17.16 4.90
CA THR A 574 20.64 -18.08 4.26
C THR A 574 20.66 -17.85 2.75
N ILE A 575 19.73 -18.49 2.04
CA ILE A 575 19.45 -18.22 0.64
C ILE A 575 18.16 -17.43 0.57
N THR A 576 18.20 -16.30 -0.12
CA THR A 576 17.06 -15.40 -0.25
C THR A 576 16.55 -15.38 -1.68
N ARG A 577 15.24 -15.39 -1.80
CA ARG A 577 14.48 -15.32 -3.04
C ARG A 577 14.23 -13.86 -3.37
N ALA A 578 14.92 -13.34 -4.37
CA ALA A 578 14.77 -11.97 -4.81
C ALA A 578 13.76 -11.88 -5.97
N TYR A 579 12.72 -11.10 -5.76
CA TYR A 579 11.66 -10.82 -6.73
C TYR A 579 11.70 -9.35 -7.16
N LEU A 580 11.22 -9.05 -8.36
CA LEU A 580 11.02 -7.67 -8.79
C LEU A 580 9.77 -7.09 -8.11
N ALA A 581 9.89 -5.89 -7.54
CA ALA A 581 8.80 -5.15 -6.92
C ALA A 581 7.71 -4.78 -7.94
N ASP A 582 6.48 -4.60 -7.46
CA ASP A 582 5.32 -4.13 -8.24
C ASP A 582 4.96 -4.95 -9.50
N THR A 583 5.48 -6.18 -9.61
CA THR A 583 5.27 -7.03 -10.78
C THR A 583 4.48 -8.28 -10.38
N PRO A 584 3.35 -8.60 -11.04
CA PRO A 584 2.58 -9.81 -10.72
C PRO A 584 3.40 -11.07 -11.02
N ARG A 585 3.27 -12.08 -10.15
CA ARG A 585 4.05 -13.33 -10.21
C ARG A 585 3.17 -14.51 -10.62
N PRO A 586 3.46 -15.20 -11.73
CA PRO A 586 4.29 -14.79 -12.87
C PRO A 586 3.61 -13.70 -13.72
N TYR A 587 4.41 -12.88 -14.42
CA TYR A 587 3.92 -11.84 -15.31
C TYR A 587 3.41 -12.45 -16.62
N TYR A 588 2.31 -11.93 -17.15
CA TYR A 588 1.81 -12.31 -18.47
C TYR A 588 1.50 -11.09 -19.34
N GLU A 589 1.61 -11.28 -20.65
CA GLU A 589 1.20 -10.30 -21.65
C GLU A 589 0.70 -11.05 -22.88
N GLN A 590 -0.28 -10.48 -23.58
CA GLN A 590 -0.82 -11.08 -24.79
C GLN A 590 -0.73 -10.14 -25.99
N ARG A 591 -0.60 -10.75 -27.16
CA ARG A 591 -0.63 -10.05 -28.44
C ARG A 591 -1.23 -10.96 -29.50
N GLU A 592 -1.95 -10.36 -30.45
CA GLU A 592 -2.38 -11.07 -31.66
C GLU A 592 -1.17 -11.46 -32.51
N GLY A 593 -1.16 -12.70 -32.99
CA GLY A 593 -0.07 -13.26 -33.76
C GLY A 593 -0.12 -12.85 -35.22
N TRP A 594 1.03 -12.42 -35.75
CA TRP A 594 1.25 -12.34 -37.20
C TRP A 594 1.78 -13.68 -37.74
N GLU A 595 2.46 -14.47 -36.91
CA GLU A 595 3.08 -15.75 -37.29
C GLU A 595 2.14 -16.95 -37.13
N VAL A 596 1.12 -16.82 -36.27
CA VAL A 596 0.10 -17.84 -36.02
C VAL A 596 -1.26 -17.16 -36.08
N ASP A 597 -2.20 -17.74 -36.84
CA ASP A 597 -3.60 -17.33 -36.85
C ASP A 597 -4.18 -17.58 -35.45
N GLY A 598 -4.17 -16.56 -34.59
CA GLY A 598 -4.52 -16.67 -33.17
C GLY A 598 -3.84 -15.62 -32.27
N MET A 599 -3.63 -15.97 -31.00
CA MET A 599 -3.04 -15.09 -29.99
C MET A 599 -1.79 -15.72 -29.37
N HIS A 600 -0.73 -14.92 -29.17
CA HIS A 600 0.41 -15.28 -28.35
C HIS A 600 0.22 -14.77 -26.92
N VAL A 601 0.52 -15.63 -25.96
CA VAL A 601 0.64 -15.29 -24.55
C VAL A 601 2.09 -15.49 -24.14
N LYS A 602 2.68 -14.42 -23.61
CA LYS A 602 4.00 -14.41 -23.00
C LYS A 602 3.83 -14.67 -21.51
N ALA A 603 4.48 -15.70 -20.99
CA ALA A 603 4.66 -15.90 -19.56
C ALA A 603 6.10 -15.56 -19.18
N ARG A 604 6.29 -14.71 -18.17
CA ARG A 604 7.58 -14.24 -17.69
C ARG A 604 7.66 -14.34 -16.17
N LEU A 605 8.84 -14.71 -15.69
CA LEU A 605 9.22 -14.75 -14.30
C LEU A 605 10.54 -13.99 -14.14
N GLU A 606 10.58 -13.08 -13.18
CA GLU A 606 11.77 -12.32 -12.81
C GLU A 606 12.20 -12.73 -11.42
N PHE A 607 13.32 -13.45 -11.35
CA PHE A 607 13.74 -14.12 -10.13
C PHE A 607 15.26 -14.23 -10.05
N ALA A 608 15.80 -14.14 -8.84
CA ALA A 608 17.16 -14.58 -8.50
C ALA A 608 17.17 -15.28 -7.14
N ALA A 609 17.95 -16.35 -7.03
CA ALA A 609 18.31 -16.98 -5.76
C ALA A 609 19.69 -16.49 -5.34
N VAL A 610 19.77 -15.89 -4.15
CA VAL A 610 20.99 -15.22 -3.67
C VAL A 610 21.48 -15.89 -2.40
N PRO A 611 22.71 -16.43 -2.35
CA PRO A 611 23.30 -16.89 -1.12
C PRO A 611 23.83 -15.67 -0.33
N ILE A 612 23.18 -15.35 0.79
CA ILE A 612 23.56 -14.22 1.65
C ILE A 612 24.54 -14.67 2.72
N ASP A 613 24.16 -15.66 3.54
CA ASP A 613 24.96 -16.09 4.68
C ASP A 613 25.13 -17.62 4.72
N TYR A 614 26.37 -18.06 4.96
CA TYR A 614 26.72 -19.47 5.15
C TYR A 614 26.44 -19.97 6.57
N ARG A 615 26.36 -19.08 7.57
CA ARG A 615 26.29 -19.45 9.00
C ARG A 615 25.01 -20.20 9.37
N GLY A 616 23.94 -19.97 8.61
CA GLY A 616 22.67 -20.66 8.78
C GLY A 616 22.55 -21.99 8.02
N LEU A 617 23.57 -22.41 7.26
CA LEU A 617 23.55 -23.64 6.47
C LEU A 617 24.72 -24.56 6.86
N VAL A 618 24.45 -25.85 7.03
CA VAL A 618 25.49 -26.87 7.18
C VAL A 618 25.24 -28.03 6.24
N ARG A 619 26.28 -28.45 5.53
CA ARG A 619 26.27 -29.64 4.68
C ARG A 619 26.73 -30.87 5.46
N ILE A 620 26.02 -31.97 5.33
CA ILE A 620 26.33 -33.25 5.95
C ILE A 620 26.69 -34.23 4.84
N ASP A 621 27.94 -34.67 4.82
CA ASP A 621 28.46 -35.59 3.81
C ASP A 621 28.47 -37.02 4.40
N PHE A 622 27.77 -37.95 3.73
CA PHE A 622 27.77 -39.37 4.04
C PHE A 622 28.83 -40.12 3.22
N ALA A 623 29.34 -41.21 3.79
CA ALA A 623 30.41 -42.03 3.23
C ALA A 623 29.95 -42.94 2.08
#